data_AF-A0A5B0P679-F1
#
_entry.id   AF-A0A5B0P679-F1
#
_cell.length_a   1.000
_cell.length_b   1.000
_cell.length_c   1.000
_cell.angle_alpha   90.00
_cell.angle_beta   90.00
_cell.angle_gamma   90.00
#
_symmetry.space_group_name_H-M   'P 1'
#
loop_
_entity.id
_entity.type
_entity.pdbx_description
1 polymer ?
#
loop_
_entity_poly.entity_id
_entity_poly.type
_entity_poly.pdbx_seq_one_letter_code
_entity_poly.pdbx_strand_id
1 'polypeptide(L)'
;MYPQTENSAQVLLTVQQVSKEFYRSFSSLLGSYNLLIKWIYVLHEKMMNNFEIPVHIYRVYQEELLTWLDNQISPSHQESDPKLPVIGISELVLPSQTFQNNRNFISRLIKETFLFDKIFRLVRLTHRQENLSIKLLNEFKRQYKRTSFRNMNQIVHPKLPIATYFLVQYPEHKVMHILRHDKSNRSMQHEDVFQKLKKLMIAINCIHMKSFAYFGIKEAEYDASCETLDRWLISLILKAPGGIPILGSLKTEGELAPWEKSVHPNLFSFVQLHLIKYFHEKQSPQNLKETALHVLNSWYEDHYPIRFQTLIQSTTFSSKLHSTHKP
;
A
#
# COMPACT_ATOMS: atom_id res chain seq x y z
N MET A 1 40.15 -5.42 11.70
CA MET A 1 39.12 -6.43 11.35
C MET A 1 37.80 -5.66 11.26
N TYR A 2 37.47 -5.17 10.06
CA TYR A 2 36.27 -4.37 9.81
C TYR A 2 35.05 -5.29 9.69
N PRO A 3 33.87 -4.94 10.26
CA PRO A 3 32.64 -5.64 9.91
C PRO A 3 32.23 -5.25 8.51
N GLN A 4 31.92 -6.26 7.69
CA GLN A 4 31.42 -6.08 6.33
C GLN A 4 30.06 -5.38 6.35
N THR A 5 29.97 -4.32 5.57
CA THR A 5 28.78 -3.52 5.32
C THR A 5 27.70 -4.35 4.63
N GLU A 6 26.49 -4.31 5.19
CA GLU A 6 25.28 -4.81 4.56
C GLU A 6 25.07 -4.11 3.20
N ASN A 7 24.86 -4.92 2.17
CA ASN A 7 24.53 -4.48 0.82
C ASN A 7 23.17 -3.77 0.82
N SER A 8 23.17 -2.47 1.04
CA SER A 8 22.02 -1.59 0.80
C SER A 8 21.89 -1.38 -0.72
N ALA A 9 20.99 -2.14 -1.34
CA ALA A 9 20.66 -1.95 -2.75
C ALA A 9 19.90 -0.63 -2.92
N GLN A 10 20.59 0.39 -3.44
CA GLN A 10 20.03 1.69 -3.78
C GLN A 10 19.19 1.59 -5.05
N VAL A 11 17.89 1.92 -4.99
CA VAL A 11 16.99 1.92 -6.15
C VAL A 11 16.48 3.33 -6.44
N LEU A 12 16.71 3.79 -7.67
CA LEU A 12 16.29 5.09 -8.18
C LEU A 12 14.76 5.12 -8.38
N LEU A 13 14.04 5.94 -7.59
CA LEU A 13 12.62 6.20 -7.82
C LEU A 13 12.45 7.37 -8.79
N THR A 14 11.89 7.09 -9.96
CA THR A 14 11.38 8.11 -10.88
C THR A 14 9.88 8.30 -10.67
N VAL A 15 9.43 9.55 -10.78
CA VAL A 15 8.02 9.98 -10.65
C VAL A 15 7.11 9.06 -11.49
N GLN A 16 6.33 8.23 -10.81
CA GLN A 16 5.38 7.33 -11.46
C GLN A 16 4.07 8.10 -11.72
N GLN A 17 3.90 8.57 -12.97
CA GLN A 17 2.68 9.24 -13.40
C GLN A 17 1.53 8.22 -13.53
N VAL A 18 0.35 8.61 -13.03
CA VAL A 18 -0.92 7.88 -13.10
C VAL A 18 -1.45 7.90 -14.54
N SER A 19 -0.83 7.13 -15.43
CA SER A 19 -1.47 6.58 -16.63
C SER A 19 -0.44 5.75 -17.40
N LYS A 20 -0.69 4.44 -17.53
CA LYS A 20 -0.16 3.46 -18.49
C LYS A 20 1.27 3.69 -19.03
N GLU A 21 2.16 2.77 -18.64
CA GLU A 21 3.35 2.35 -19.41
C GLU A 21 4.21 3.46 -20.02
N PHE A 22 4.93 4.26 -19.22
CA PHE A 22 6.18 4.88 -19.66
C PHE A 22 7.02 5.26 -18.43
N TYR A 23 8.16 4.60 -18.23
CA TYR A 23 9.22 5.17 -17.39
C TYR A 23 9.68 6.44 -18.10
N ARG A 24 9.49 7.64 -17.49
CA ARG A 24 10.17 8.83 -18.01
C ARG A 24 11.67 8.57 -17.87
N SER A 25 12.40 8.67 -18.97
CA SER A 25 13.86 8.67 -18.92
C SER A 25 14.32 9.78 -17.98
N PHE A 26 15.44 9.56 -17.29
CA PHE A 26 16.11 10.58 -16.48
C PHE A 26 16.25 11.92 -17.24
N SER A 27 16.49 11.85 -18.56
CA SER A 27 16.55 13.02 -19.44
C SER A 27 15.25 13.83 -19.53
N SER A 28 14.06 13.20 -19.46
CA SER A 28 12.77 13.90 -19.47
C SER A 28 12.48 14.59 -18.12
N LEU A 29 12.88 13.95 -17.02
CA LEU A 29 12.76 14.52 -15.68
C LEU A 29 13.70 15.73 -15.51
N LEU A 30 14.96 15.57 -15.94
CA LEU A 30 15.95 16.65 -15.98
C LEU A 30 15.49 17.81 -16.87
N GLY A 31 14.87 17.51 -18.02
CA GLY A 31 14.27 18.53 -18.88
C GLY A 31 13.14 19.31 -18.19
N SER A 32 12.31 18.63 -17.41
CA SER A 32 11.22 19.26 -16.65
C SER A 32 11.76 20.11 -15.49
N TYR A 33 12.81 19.63 -14.81
CA TYR A 33 13.48 20.37 -13.74
C TYR A 33 14.16 21.63 -14.26
N ASN A 34 14.87 21.53 -15.39
CA ASN A 34 15.48 22.68 -16.06
C ASN A 34 14.43 23.71 -16.51
N LEU A 35 13.25 23.26 -16.96
CA LEU A 35 12.15 24.17 -17.29
C LEU A 35 11.62 24.89 -16.04
N LEU A 36 11.42 24.15 -14.94
CA LEU A 36 10.99 24.74 -13.67
C LEU A 36 11.98 25.80 -13.18
N ILE A 37 13.28 25.49 -13.18
CA ILE A 37 14.34 26.45 -12.84
C ILE A 37 14.22 27.70 -13.71
N LYS A 38 14.13 27.56 -15.04
CA LYS A 38 13.98 28.70 -15.96
C LYS A 38 12.76 29.57 -15.63
N TRP A 39 11.62 28.97 -15.32
CA TRP A 39 10.42 29.72 -14.93
C TRP A 39 10.58 30.43 -13.60
N ILE A 40 11.19 29.78 -12.61
CA ILE A 40 11.47 30.37 -11.30
C ILE A 40 12.42 31.55 -11.45
N TYR A 41 13.49 31.45 -12.25
CA TYR A 41 14.39 32.57 -12.53
C TYR A 41 13.64 33.78 -13.08
N VAL A 42 12.82 33.59 -14.12
CA VAL A 42 12.07 34.68 -14.76
C VAL A 42 11.06 35.32 -13.80
N LEU A 43 10.36 34.52 -12.99
CA LEU A 43 9.38 35.03 -12.03
C LEU A 43 10.06 35.76 -10.87
N HIS A 44 11.14 35.20 -10.35
CA HIS A 44 11.88 35.76 -9.23
C HIS A 44 12.57 37.07 -9.62
N GLU A 45 13.16 37.15 -10.82
CA GLU A 45 13.72 38.39 -11.36
C GLU A 45 12.66 39.50 -11.51
N LYS A 46 11.45 39.17 -11.99
CA LYS A 46 10.34 40.14 -12.04
C LYS A 46 9.94 40.62 -10.65
N MET A 47 9.89 39.72 -9.67
CA MET A 47 9.58 40.09 -8.28
C MET A 47 10.67 40.99 -7.69
N MET A 48 11.95 40.64 -7.86
CA MET A 48 13.06 41.45 -7.35
C MET A 48 13.13 42.85 -7.99
N ASN A 49 12.82 42.95 -9.28
CA ASN A 49 12.68 44.24 -9.96
C ASN A 49 11.53 45.08 -9.37
N ASN A 50 10.39 44.46 -9.07
CA ASN A 50 9.25 45.16 -8.44
C ASN A 50 9.54 45.65 -7.02
N PHE A 51 10.48 45.01 -6.32
CA PHE A 51 10.94 45.42 -4.98
C PHE A 51 12.17 46.34 -5.02
N GLU A 52 12.56 46.85 -6.19
CA GLU A 52 13.73 47.72 -6.39
C GLU A 52 15.04 47.14 -5.84
N ILE A 53 15.15 45.80 -5.80
CA ILE A 53 16.35 45.13 -5.31
C ILE A 53 17.49 45.39 -6.31
N PRO A 54 18.69 45.78 -5.84
CA PRO A 54 19.84 45.95 -6.73
C PRO A 54 20.22 44.65 -7.43
N VAL A 55 20.48 44.74 -8.74
CA VAL A 55 20.79 43.59 -9.62
C VAL A 55 21.96 42.74 -9.10
N HIS A 56 22.96 43.34 -8.45
CA HIS A 56 24.10 42.61 -7.90
C HIS A 56 23.72 41.64 -6.76
N ILE A 57 22.54 41.80 -6.15
CA ILE A 57 22.02 40.93 -5.07
C ILE A 57 21.19 39.77 -5.65
N TYR A 58 20.78 39.84 -6.93
CA TYR A 58 19.88 38.83 -7.52
C TYR A 58 20.43 37.44 -7.45
N ARG A 59 21.74 37.32 -7.67
CA ARG A 59 22.45 36.05 -7.62
C ARG A 59 22.34 35.40 -6.24
N VAL A 60 22.47 36.17 -5.16
CA VAL A 60 22.41 35.66 -3.78
C VAL A 60 21.03 35.08 -3.50
N TYR A 61 19.96 35.83 -3.77
CA TYR A 61 18.60 35.35 -3.53
C TYR A 61 18.19 34.20 -4.48
N GLN A 62 18.70 34.19 -5.71
CA GLN A 62 18.47 33.07 -6.63
C GLN A 62 19.15 31.79 -6.15
N GLU A 63 20.39 31.88 -5.66
CA GLU A 63 21.11 30.74 -5.08
C GLU A 63 20.39 30.22 -3.81
N GLU A 64 19.90 31.11 -2.94
CA GLU A 64 19.10 30.71 -1.77
C GLU A 64 17.78 30.03 -2.14
N LEU A 65 17.05 30.58 -3.12
CA LEU A 65 15.78 30.03 -3.60
C LEU A 65 15.96 28.65 -4.26
N LEU A 66 17.02 28.49 -5.06
CA LEU A 66 17.33 27.20 -5.68
C LEU A 66 17.80 26.18 -4.65
N THR A 67 18.61 26.58 -3.67
CA THR A 67 19.01 25.71 -2.55
C THR A 67 17.78 25.26 -1.76
N TRP A 68 16.84 26.16 -1.50
CA TRP A 68 15.57 25.82 -0.87
C TRP A 68 14.76 24.84 -1.72
N LEU A 69 14.67 25.08 -3.04
CA LEU A 69 13.94 24.22 -3.98
C LEU A 69 14.57 22.83 -4.06
N ASP A 70 15.89 22.74 -4.16
CA ASP A 70 16.65 21.48 -4.15
C ASP A 70 16.38 20.71 -2.85
N ASN A 71 16.37 21.38 -1.71
CA ASN A 71 16.01 20.77 -0.42
C ASN A 71 14.55 20.33 -0.35
N GLN A 72 13.62 20.98 -1.04
CA GLN A 72 12.22 20.52 -1.13
C GLN A 72 12.09 19.28 -2.05
N ILE A 73 12.89 19.21 -3.11
CA ILE A 73 12.79 18.15 -4.12
C ILE A 73 13.58 16.90 -3.72
N SER A 74 14.77 17.10 -3.15
CA SER A 74 15.75 16.08 -2.76
C SER A 74 16.37 16.42 -1.39
N PRO A 75 15.59 16.35 -0.29
CA PRO A 75 16.10 16.60 1.05
C PRO A 75 17.28 15.68 1.40
N SER A 76 18.33 16.26 1.98
CA SER A 76 19.50 15.52 2.42
C SER A 76 19.19 14.65 3.65
N HIS A 77 19.73 13.43 3.71
CA HIS A 77 19.45 12.43 4.75
C HIS A 77 19.97 12.78 6.16
N GLN A 78 20.44 14.01 6.40
CA GLN A 78 21.03 14.44 7.67
C GLN A 78 20.09 15.23 8.58
N GLU A 79 18.89 15.60 8.13
CA GLU A 79 17.89 16.23 9.00
C GLU A 79 17.16 15.17 9.84
N SER A 80 16.94 15.46 11.12
CA SER A 80 16.27 14.61 12.11
C SER A 80 14.77 14.36 11.83
N ASP A 81 14.30 14.71 10.64
CA ASP A 81 12.92 14.56 10.19
C ASP A 81 12.90 14.21 8.68
N PRO A 82 12.72 12.93 8.29
CA PRO A 82 12.90 12.50 6.91
C PRO A 82 11.71 12.92 6.04
N LYS A 83 11.79 14.11 5.44
CA LYS A 83 10.90 14.50 4.34
C LYS A 83 11.13 13.58 3.16
N LEU A 84 10.07 12.94 2.66
CA LEU A 84 10.16 12.08 1.48
C LEU A 84 10.51 12.93 0.26
N PRO A 85 11.58 12.59 -0.50
CA PRO A 85 11.92 13.35 -1.68
C PRO A 85 10.79 13.30 -2.74
N VAL A 86 10.60 14.42 -3.42
CA VAL A 86 9.79 14.50 -4.64
C VAL A 86 10.53 13.79 -5.78
N ILE A 87 11.87 13.88 -5.79
CA ILE A 87 12.80 13.16 -6.65
C ILE A 87 13.97 12.69 -5.78
N GLY A 88 14.16 11.39 -5.61
CA GLY A 88 15.22 10.85 -4.75
C GLY A 88 14.94 9.43 -4.29
N ILE A 89 15.95 8.79 -3.71
CA ILE A 89 15.87 7.43 -3.18
C ILE A 89 15.14 7.50 -1.84
N SER A 90 13.90 7.03 -1.82
CA SER A 90 13.20 6.71 -0.58
C SER A 90 13.40 5.22 -0.34
N GLU A 91 13.69 4.83 0.90
CA GLU A 91 13.46 3.46 1.35
C GLU A 91 11.95 3.20 1.25
N LEU A 92 11.51 2.72 0.09
CA LEU A 92 10.27 1.95 0.05
C LEU A 92 10.44 0.83 1.06
N VAL A 93 9.40 0.55 1.85
CA VAL A 93 9.32 -0.68 2.64
C VAL A 93 9.29 -1.84 1.65
N LEU A 94 10.47 -2.21 1.17
CA LEU A 94 10.67 -3.38 0.35
C LEU A 94 10.44 -4.57 1.28
N PRO A 95 9.66 -5.56 0.84
CA PRO A 95 9.52 -6.78 1.62
C PRO A 95 10.91 -7.36 1.84
N SER A 96 11.22 -7.71 3.08
CA SER A 96 12.48 -8.38 3.41
C SER A 96 12.65 -9.64 2.56
N GLN A 97 13.88 -10.10 2.37
CA GLN A 97 14.13 -11.35 1.65
C GLN A 97 13.37 -12.52 2.30
N THR A 98 13.26 -12.52 3.63
CA THR A 98 12.45 -13.47 4.41
C THR A 98 10.98 -13.41 4.00
N PHE A 99 10.38 -12.22 3.92
CA PHE A 99 9.00 -12.05 3.48
C PHE A 99 8.78 -12.65 2.09
N GLN A 100 9.68 -12.36 1.15
CA GLN A 100 9.58 -12.89 -0.21
C GLN A 100 9.71 -14.41 -0.26
N ASN A 101 10.63 -14.97 0.52
CA ASN A 101 10.83 -16.42 0.61
C ASN A 101 9.57 -17.11 1.19
N ASN A 102 9.01 -16.56 2.26
CA ASN A 102 7.80 -17.07 2.90
C ASN A 102 6.60 -17.04 1.96
N ARG A 103 6.40 -15.90 1.29
CA ARG A 103 5.33 -15.73 0.30
C ARG A 103 5.48 -16.69 -0.88
N ASN A 104 6.69 -16.86 -1.39
CA ASN A 104 6.99 -17.81 -2.46
C ASN A 104 6.72 -19.26 -2.01
N PHE A 105 7.04 -19.59 -0.75
CA PHE A 105 6.72 -20.88 -0.16
C PHE A 105 5.20 -21.13 -0.14
N ILE A 106 4.41 -20.20 0.41
CA ILE A 106 2.94 -20.31 0.43
C ILE A 106 2.40 -20.45 -1.00
N SER A 107 2.91 -19.67 -1.96
CA SER A 107 2.50 -19.73 -3.37
C SER A 107 2.68 -21.12 -3.97
N ARG A 108 3.75 -21.86 -3.60
CA ARG A 108 4.01 -23.23 -4.09
C ARG A 108 3.04 -24.27 -3.51
N LEU A 109 2.40 -24.00 -2.37
CA LEU A 109 1.38 -24.89 -1.81
C LEU A 109 0.10 -24.92 -2.67
N ILE A 110 -0.09 -23.92 -3.52
CA ILE A 110 -1.23 -23.80 -4.42
C ILE A 110 -0.95 -24.60 -5.70
N LYS A 111 -1.36 -25.87 -5.71
CA LYS A 111 -1.17 -26.79 -6.86
C LYS A 111 -2.14 -26.53 -8.03
N GLU A 112 -3.23 -25.81 -7.77
CA GLU A 112 -4.33 -25.64 -8.73
C GLU A 112 -4.12 -24.40 -9.62
N THR A 113 -3.73 -24.61 -10.87
CA THR A 113 -3.37 -23.55 -11.83
C THR A 113 -4.50 -22.55 -12.09
N PHE A 114 -5.76 -23.01 -12.05
CA PHE A 114 -6.95 -22.21 -12.38
C PHE A 114 -7.79 -21.81 -11.17
N LEU A 115 -7.28 -21.97 -9.94
CA LEU A 115 -8.02 -21.64 -8.72
C LEU A 115 -8.50 -20.18 -8.74
N PHE A 116 -7.60 -19.26 -9.05
CA PHE A 116 -7.91 -17.83 -9.05
C PHE A 116 -8.79 -17.42 -10.22
N ASP A 117 -8.72 -18.09 -11.36
CA ASP A 117 -9.69 -17.90 -12.46
C ASP A 117 -11.09 -18.33 -12.04
N LYS A 118 -11.22 -19.48 -11.36
CA LYS A 118 -12.51 -19.96 -10.84
C LYS A 118 -13.10 -19.00 -9.81
N ILE A 119 -12.29 -18.54 -8.85
CA ILE A 119 -12.72 -17.54 -7.85
C ILE A 119 -13.06 -16.23 -8.54
N PHE A 120 -12.28 -15.82 -9.55
CA PHE A 120 -12.54 -14.57 -10.26
C PHE A 120 -13.88 -14.59 -11.00
N ARG A 121 -14.23 -15.74 -11.61
CA ARG A 121 -15.48 -15.99 -12.34
C ARG A 121 -16.67 -16.36 -11.46
N LEU A 122 -16.44 -16.71 -10.18
CA LEU A 122 -17.44 -17.03 -9.16
C LEU A 122 -18.63 -17.87 -9.67
N VAL A 123 -18.38 -19.15 -9.98
CA VAL A 123 -19.43 -20.08 -10.43
C VAL A 123 -20.00 -20.98 -9.32
N ARG A 124 -19.25 -21.28 -8.24
CA ARG A 124 -19.69 -21.91 -6.96
C ARG A 124 -18.45 -22.28 -6.13
N LEU A 125 -18.55 -22.27 -4.80
CA LEU A 125 -17.48 -22.68 -3.88
C LEU A 125 -17.95 -23.80 -2.95
N THR A 126 -17.06 -24.31 -2.09
CA THR A 126 -17.47 -25.26 -1.05
C THR A 126 -18.27 -24.53 0.03
N HIS A 127 -19.25 -25.22 0.63
CA HIS A 127 -20.16 -24.66 1.64
C HIS A 127 -19.42 -23.95 2.79
N ARG A 128 -18.28 -24.50 3.24
CA ARG A 128 -17.46 -23.92 4.31
C ARG A 128 -16.85 -22.56 3.95
N GLN A 129 -16.33 -22.42 2.72
CA GLN A 129 -15.72 -21.18 2.25
C GLN A 129 -16.76 -20.06 2.14
N GLU A 130 -17.97 -20.42 1.73
CA GLU A 130 -19.10 -19.50 1.60
C GLU A 130 -19.55 -18.98 2.97
N ASN A 131 -19.68 -19.86 3.97
CA ASN A 131 -20.12 -19.48 5.31
C ASN A 131 -19.16 -18.50 6.02
N LEU A 132 -17.85 -18.77 5.98
CA LEU A 132 -16.83 -17.89 6.58
C LEU A 132 -16.85 -16.50 5.91
N SER A 133 -16.90 -16.47 4.58
CA SER A 133 -16.97 -15.21 3.82
C SER A 133 -18.21 -14.39 4.18
N ILE A 134 -19.35 -15.04 4.43
CA ILE A 134 -20.59 -14.35 4.80
C ILE A 134 -20.47 -13.67 6.18
N LYS A 135 -19.88 -14.34 7.19
CA LYS A 135 -19.76 -13.79 8.56
C LYS A 135 -18.98 -12.47 8.56
N LEU A 136 -17.78 -12.44 7.97
CA LEU A 136 -16.99 -11.20 7.87
C LEU A 136 -17.67 -10.17 6.99
N LEU A 137 -18.23 -10.53 5.84
CA LEU A 137 -18.87 -9.54 4.96
C LEU A 137 -20.02 -8.83 5.68
N ASN A 138 -20.77 -9.55 6.52
CA ASN A 138 -21.81 -8.95 7.36
C ASN A 138 -21.21 -8.03 8.44
N GLU A 139 -20.12 -8.44 9.07
CA GLU A 139 -19.38 -7.60 10.02
C GLU A 139 -18.85 -6.32 9.37
N PHE A 140 -18.23 -6.44 8.20
CA PHE A 140 -17.74 -5.32 7.41
C PHE A 140 -18.90 -4.43 6.97
N LYS A 141 -20.03 -4.97 6.49
CA LYS A 141 -21.24 -4.20 6.16
C LYS A 141 -21.75 -3.40 7.36
N ARG A 142 -21.72 -3.99 8.55
CA ARG A 142 -22.17 -3.34 9.78
C ARG A 142 -21.27 -2.16 10.16
N GLN A 143 -19.96 -2.30 9.99
CA GLN A 143 -19.00 -1.25 10.34
C GLN A 143 -18.82 -0.20 9.23
N TYR A 144 -18.87 -0.59 7.97
CA TYR A 144 -18.67 0.28 6.81
C TYR A 144 -19.98 0.96 6.40
N LYS A 145 -20.28 2.06 7.10
CA LYS A 145 -21.46 2.90 6.86
C LYS A 145 -21.45 3.45 5.43
N ARG A 146 -22.61 3.37 4.78
CA ARG A 146 -22.80 3.94 3.44
C ARG A 146 -22.88 5.45 3.55
N THR A 147 -21.86 6.14 3.04
CA THR A 147 -21.82 7.60 2.99
C THR A 147 -22.04 8.07 1.56
N SER A 148 -22.90 9.07 1.37
CA SER A 148 -23.04 9.76 0.09
C SER A 148 -21.94 10.82 -0.02
N PHE A 149 -21.10 10.71 -1.06
CA PHE A 149 -20.02 11.66 -1.32
C PHE A 149 -20.39 12.77 -2.31
N ARG A 150 -21.67 12.92 -2.65
CA ARG A 150 -22.11 13.96 -3.59
C ARG A 150 -21.89 15.34 -2.95
N ASN A 151 -21.28 16.24 -3.72
CA ASN A 151 -21.04 17.64 -3.35
C ASN A 151 -20.21 17.82 -2.05
N MET A 152 -19.43 16.82 -1.66
CA MET A 152 -18.51 16.93 -0.54
C MET A 152 -17.15 17.43 -1.02
N ASN A 153 -16.54 18.32 -0.24
CA ASN A 153 -15.14 18.69 -0.44
C ASN A 153 -14.26 17.46 -0.20
N GLN A 154 -13.25 17.28 -1.04
CA GLN A 154 -12.29 16.20 -0.92
C GLN A 154 -10.88 16.69 -1.18
N ILE A 155 -9.92 16.06 -0.49
CA ILE A 155 -8.50 16.18 -0.78
C ILE A 155 -8.01 14.80 -1.23
N VAL A 156 -7.38 14.75 -2.40
CA VAL A 156 -6.82 13.53 -3.00
C VAL A 156 -5.39 13.35 -2.54
N HIS A 157 -5.00 12.13 -2.19
CA HIS A 157 -3.63 11.85 -1.79
C HIS A 157 -2.68 12.00 -2.99
N PRO A 158 -1.52 12.65 -2.85
CA PRO A 158 -0.65 12.99 -3.98
C PRO A 158 -0.07 11.77 -4.71
N LYS A 159 0.12 10.64 -4.00
CA LYS A 159 0.76 9.41 -4.54
C LYS A 159 -0.14 8.17 -4.55
N LEU A 160 -1.32 8.21 -3.94
CA LEU A 160 -2.15 7.02 -3.70
C LEU A 160 -3.58 7.29 -4.20
N PRO A 161 -4.28 6.29 -4.74
CA PRO A 161 -5.64 6.45 -5.25
C PRO A 161 -6.67 6.47 -4.12
N ILE A 162 -6.50 7.38 -3.16
CA ILE A 162 -7.38 7.58 -2.01
C ILE A 162 -7.68 9.07 -1.85
N ALA A 163 -8.81 9.36 -1.21
CA ALA A 163 -9.22 10.71 -0.88
C ALA A 163 -9.80 10.77 0.53
N THR A 164 -9.67 11.95 1.13
CA THR A 164 -10.32 12.32 2.38
C THR A 164 -11.49 13.22 2.04
N TYR A 165 -12.68 12.86 2.50
CA TYR A 165 -13.90 13.64 2.36
C TYR A 165 -14.24 14.33 3.67
N PHE A 166 -14.63 15.61 3.58
CA PHE A 166 -14.94 16.46 4.73
C PHE A 166 -16.45 16.52 4.94
N LEU A 167 -16.91 16.12 6.12
CA LEU A 167 -18.32 16.13 6.47
C LEU A 167 -18.70 17.49 7.06
N VAL A 168 -19.49 18.27 6.31
CA VAL A 168 -19.96 19.60 6.79
C VAL A 168 -20.71 19.50 8.11
N GLN A 169 -21.47 18.42 8.31
CA GLN A 169 -22.26 18.19 9.52
C GLN A 169 -21.43 17.77 10.73
N TYR A 170 -20.22 17.25 10.50
CA TYR A 170 -19.33 16.72 11.53
C TYR A 170 -17.88 17.11 11.20
N PRO A 171 -17.48 18.37 11.43
CA PRO A 171 -16.17 18.88 11.03
C PRO A 171 -14.98 18.09 11.60
N GLU A 172 -15.19 17.44 12.75
CA GLU A 172 -14.23 16.57 13.43
C GLU A 172 -14.15 15.15 12.84
N HIS A 173 -15.07 14.82 11.92
CA HIS A 173 -15.14 13.53 11.24
C HIS A 173 -14.84 13.68 9.75
N LYS A 174 -13.85 12.91 9.31
CA LYS A 174 -13.45 12.78 7.92
C LYS A 174 -13.76 11.37 7.44
N VAL A 175 -13.95 11.20 6.15
CA VAL A 175 -14.18 9.87 5.56
C VAL A 175 -13.11 9.55 4.56
N MET A 176 -12.36 8.49 4.84
CA MET A 176 -11.36 7.91 3.96
C MET A 176 -12.04 7.06 2.91
N HIS A 177 -11.61 7.23 1.66
CA HIS A 177 -12.16 6.46 0.56
C HIS A 177 -11.16 6.15 -0.55
N ILE A 178 -11.29 4.98 -1.17
CA ILE A 178 -10.51 4.60 -2.35
C ILE A 178 -11.19 5.12 -3.62
N LEU A 179 -10.40 5.67 -4.53
CA LEU A 179 -10.85 6.26 -5.79
C LEU A 179 -11.00 5.18 -6.87
N ARG A 180 -11.95 5.37 -7.78
CA ARG A 180 -12.17 4.49 -8.92
C ARG A 180 -11.02 4.60 -9.91
N HIS A 181 -10.62 3.47 -10.50
CA HIS A 181 -9.61 3.45 -11.57
C HIS A 181 -10.07 4.14 -12.86
N ASP A 182 -11.36 4.06 -13.22
CA ASP A 182 -11.87 4.64 -14.46
C ASP A 182 -12.13 6.15 -14.39
N LYS A 183 -12.19 6.72 -13.17
CA LYS A 183 -12.49 8.13 -12.91
C LYS A 183 -11.69 8.59 -11.70
N SER A 184 -10.58 9.29 -11.97
CA SER A 184 -9.56 9.68 -11.00
C SER A 184 -10.08 10.39 -9.75
N ASN A 185 -11.23 11.06 -9.80
CA ASN A 185 -11.76 11.85 -8.69
C ASN A 185 -13.08 11.33 -8.11
N ARG A 186 -13.51 10.11 -8.46
CA ARG A 186 -14.75 9.54 -7.93
C ARG A 186 -14.49 8.40 -6.96
N SER A 187 -15.16 8.42 -5.81
CA SER A 187 -15.18 7.30 -4.88
C SER A 187 -15.73 6.02 -5.52
N MET A 188 -15.11 4.90 -5.14
CA MET A 188 -15.62 3.56 -5.41
C MET A 188 -17.04 3.41 -4.88
N GLN A 189 -17.87 2.62 -5.56
CA GLN A 189 -19.19 2.35 -5.01
C GLN A 189 -19.07 1.35 -3.88
N HIS A 190 -19.94 1.50 -2.88
CA HIS A 190 -20.03 0.60 -1.72
C HIS A 190 -20.08 -0.87 -2.19
N GLU A 191 -20.94 -1.17 -3.16
CA GLU A 191 -21.09 -2.52 -3.71
C GLU A 191 -19.82 -3.05 -4.39
N ASP A 192 -19.07 -2.20 -5.10
CA ASP A 192 -17.80 -2.60 -5.72
C ASP A 192 -16.79 -3.01 -4.64
N VAL A 193 -16.69 -2.24 -3.54
CA VAL A 193 -15.84 -2.58 -2.40
C VAL A 193 -16.23 -3.97 -1.85
N PHE A 194 -17.52 -4.25 -1.68
CA PHE A 194 -17.98 -5.56 -1.20
C PHE A 194 -17.62 -6.69 -2.12
N GLN A 195 -17.85 -6.55 -3.43
CA GLN A 195 -17.55 -7.61 -4.38
C GLN A 195 -16.05 -7.88 -4.46
N LYS A 196 -15.23 -6.82 -4.42
CA LYS A 196 -13.76 -6.95 -4.39
C LYS A 196 -13.27 -7.61 -3.11
N LEU A 197 -13.80 -7.21 -1.96
CA LEU A 197 -13.45 -7.79 -0.66
C LEU A 197 -13.89 -9.26 -0.57
N LYS A 198 -15.10 -9.59 -1.02
CA LYS A 198 -15.61 -10.97 -1.07
C LYS A 198 -14.68 -11.89 -1.84
N LYS A 199 -14.26 -11.50 -3.05
CA LYS A 199 -13.32 -12.30 -3.86
C LYS A 199 -11.97 -12.47 -3.16
N LEU A 200 -11.45 -11.39 -2.56
CA LEU A 200 -10.17 -11.41 -1.84
C LEU A 200 -10.22 -12.37 -0.66
N MET A 201 -11.27 -12.30 0.15
CA MET A 201 -11.50 -13.20 1.27
C MET A 201 -11.54 -14.66 0.88
N ILE A 202 -12.31 -14.97 -0.17
CA ILE A 202 -12.39 -16.34 -0.69
C ILE A 202 -10.99 -16.82 -1.09
N ALA A 203 -10.23 -15.98 -1.81
CA ALA A 203 -8.87 -16.29 -2.21
C ALA A 203 -7.95 -16.52 -1.00
N ILE A 204 -7.98 -15.65 0.01
CA ILE A 204 -7.20 -15.81 1.24
C ILE A 204 -7.57 -17.13 1.93
N ASN A 205 -8.86 -17.41 2.12
CA ASN A 205 -9.32 -18.63 2.79
C ASN A 205 -8.91 -19.90 2.02
N CYS A 206 -8.95 -19.88 0.69
CA CYS A 206 -8.46 -20.99 -0.13
C CYS A 206 -6.98 -21.26 0.12
N ILE A 207 -6.14 -20.21 0.11
CA ILE A 207 -4.71 -20.35 0.36
C ILE A 207 -4.47 -20.81 1.80
N HIS A 208 -5.17 -20.22 2.77
CA HIS A 208 -5.09 -20.53 4.19
C HIS A 208 -5.39 -22.00 4.48
N MET A 209 -6.44 -22.56 3.87
CA MET A 209 -6.76 -23.99 3.99
C MET A 209 -5.61 -24.87 3.46
N LYS A 210 -5.01 -24.53 2.33
CA LYS A 210 -3.89 -25.32 1.77
C LYS A 210 -2.67 -25.25 2.68
N SER A 211 -2.38 -24.07 3.24
CA SER A 211 -1.33 -23.90 4.24
C SER A 211 -1.58 -24.75 5.49
N PHE A 212 -2.79 -24.70 6.05
CA PHE A 212 -3.17 -25.48 7.24
C PHE A 212 -3.11 -26.98 7.02
N ALA A 213 -3.64 -27.46 5.89
CA ALA A 213 -3.58 -28.88 5.52
C ALA A 213 -2.13 -29.35 5.39
N TYR A 214 -1.26 -28.53 4.80
CA TYR A 214 0.16 -28.84 4.69
C TYR A 214 0.86 -28.88 6.06
N PHE A 215 0.49 -27.99 6.98
CA PHE A 215 1.06 -27.95 8.33
C PHE A 215 0.47 -28.98 9.31
N GLY A 216 -0.50 -29.80 8.88
CA GLY A 216 -1.11 -30.83 9.73
C GLY A 216 -1.87 -30.26 10.93
N ILE A 217 -2.40 -29.03 10.82
CA ILE A 217 -3.07 -28.34 11.91
C ILE A 217 -4.52 -28.83 12.04
N LYS A 218 -5.00 -28.99 13.29
CA LYS A 218 -6.37 -29.44 13.58
C LYS A 218 -7.43 -28.45 13.05
N GLU A 219 -8.59 -28.97 12.70
CA GLU A 219 -9.68 -28.20 12.11
C GLU A 219 -10.22 -27.08 13.01
N ALA A 220 -10.31 -27.32 14.32
CA ALA A 220 -10.76 -26.30 15.28
C ALA A 220 -9.79 -25.10 15.37
N GLU A 221 -8.48 -25.34 15.23
CA GLU A 221 -7.47 -24.27 15.15
C GLU A 221 -7.61 -23.47 13.84
N TYR A 222 -8.02 -24.12 12.75
CA TYR A 222 -8.29 -23.44 11.47
C TYR A 222 -9.46 -22.46 11.59
N ASP A 223 -10.60 -22.87 12.16
CA ASP A 223 -11.76 -21.97 12.27
C ASP A 223 -11.46 -20.75 13.15
N ALA A 224 -10.78 -20.96 14.28
CA ALA A 224 -10.33 -19.87 15.14
C ALA A 224 -9.36 -18.93 14.41
N SER A 225 -8.45 -19.47 13.59
CA SER A 225 -7.51 -18.68 12.81
C SER A 225 -8.16 -17.86 11.69
N CYS A 226 -9.24 -18.38 11.09
CA CYS A 226 -10.00 -17.62 10.09
C CYS A 226 -10.69 -16.43 10.75
N GLU A 227 -11.29 -16.61 11.93
CA GLU A 227 -11.94 -15.53 12.64
C GLU A 227 -10.96 -14.43 13.09
N THR A 228 -9.75 -14.79 13.51
CA THR A 228 -8.72 -13.80 13.87
C THR A 228 -8.18 -13.08 12.64
N LEU A 229 -7.92 -13.79 11.52
CA LEU A 229 -7.53 -13.19 10.25
C LEU A 229 -8.59 -12.20 9.74
N ASP A 230 -9.85 -12.59 9.81
CA ASP A 230 -11.00 -11.80 9.40
C ASP A 230 -11.08 -10.48 10.19
N ARG A 231 -11.04 -10.57 11.52
CA ARG A 231 -11.07 -9.38 12.39
C ARG A 231 -9.86 -8.47 12.15
N TRP A 232 -8.68 -9.04 11.97
CA TRP A 232 -7.45 -8.29 11.67
C TRP A 232 -7.58 -7.54 10.33
N LEU A 233 -8.06 -8.20 9.29
CA LEU A 233 -8.25 -7.57 7.97
C LEU A 233 -9.29 -6.44 8.02
N ILE A 234 -10.42 -6.62 8.70
CA ILE A 234 -11.40 -5.53 8.89
C ILE A 234 -10.76 -4.37 9.64
N SER A 235 -10.01 -4.66 10.71
CA SER A 235 -9.34 -3.64 11.52
C SER A 235 -8.34 -2.84 10.67
N LEU A 236 -7.51 -3.50 9.85
CA LEU A 236 -6.59 -2.83 8.93
C LEU A 236 -7.29 -1.91 7.93
N ILE A 237 -8.46 -2.31 7.44
CA ILE A 237 -9.18 -1.54 6.42
C ILE A 237 -9.90 -0.34 7.04
N LEU A 238 -10.62 -0.55 8.15
CA LEU A 238 -11.59 0.40 8.70
C LEU A 238 -11.10 1.18 9.92
N LYS A 239 -10.06 0.71 10.62
CA LYS A 239 -9.61 1.29 11.89
C LYS A 239 -8.13 1.69 11.86
N ALA A 240 -7.28 0.86 11.26
CA ALA A 240 -5.83 0.99 11.17
C ALA A 240 -5.19 1.39 12.51
N PRO A 241 -5.11 0.46 13.49
CA PRO A 241 -4.52 0.77 14.80
C PRO A 241 -3.07 1.24 14.62
N GLY A 242 -2.79 2.49 15.00
CA GLY A 242 -1.47 3.13 14.83
C GLY A 242 -1.24 3.84 13.49
N GLY A 243 -2.25 3.95 12.63
CA GLY A 243 -2.16 4.63 11.33
C GLY A 243 -3.50 5.23 10.88
N ILE A 244 -3.69 5.31 9.56
CA ILE A 244 -4.92 5.84 8.95
C ILE A 244 -5.68 4.73 8.23
N PRO A 245 -7.03 4.63 8.38
CA PRO A 245 -7.81 3.63 7.66
C PRO A 245 -7.84 3.93 6.16
N ILE A 246 -7.92 2.89 5.34
CA ILE A 246 -8.02 3.04 3.88
C ILE A 246 -9.46 3.29 3.44
N LEU A 247 -10.44 2.90 4.27
CA LEU A 247 -11.87 3.11 4.06
C LEU A 247 -12.54 3.46 5.39
N GLY A 248 -13.54 4.34 5.36
CA GLY A 248 -14.40 4.61 6.51
C GLY A 248 -14.03 5.89 7.26
N SER A 249 -14.66 6.09 8.42
CA SER A 249 -14.57 7.35 9.15
C SER A 249 -13.29 7.42 9.99
N LEU A 250 -12.69 8.61 10.02
CA LEU A 250 -11.54 8.96 10.84
C LEU A 250 -11.87 10.24 11.62
N LYS A 251 -11.57 10.26 12.91
CA LYS A 251 -11.72 11.46 13.73
C LYS A 251 -10.42 12.26 13.68
N THR A 252 -10.46 13.46 13.12
CA THR A 252 -9.33 14.40 13.14
C THR A 252 -9.85 15.82 13.14
N GLU A 253 -9.18 16.67 13.90
CA GLU A 253 -9.44 18.10 13.92
C GLU A 253 -8.79 18.81 12.73
N GLY A 254 -9.38 19.95 12.33
CA GLY A 254 -8.86 20.86 11.31
C GLY A 254 -9.27 20.52 9.87
N GLU A 255 -8.89 21.39 8.94
CA GLU A 255 -9.32 21.35 7.53
C GLU A 255 -8.35 20.56 6.62
N LEU A 256 -7.24 20.06 7.17
CA LEU A 256 -6.22 19.34 6.43
C LEU A 256 -6.51 17.85 6.31
N ALA A 257 -6.07 17.23 5.21
CA ALA A 257 -6.08 15.78 5.10
C ALA A 257 -5.10 15.14 6.09
N PRO A 258 -5.32 13.88 6.49
CA PRO A 258 -4.46 13.21 7.49
C PRO A 258 -2.97 13.15 7.10
N TRP A 259 -2.68 13.09 5.81
CA TRP A 259 -1.32 13.06 5.28
C TRP A 259 -0.67 14.44 5.12
N GLU A 260 -1.43 15.52 5.21
CA GLU A 260 -0.89 16.89 5.17
C GLU A 260 -0.39 17.34 6.55
N LYS A 261 -0.93 16.75 7.63
CA LYS A 261 -0.53 17.02 9.01
C LYS A 261 0.56 16.09 9.53
N SER A 262 0.73 14.92 8.91
CA SER A 262 1.62 13.89 9.44
C SER A 262 3.09 14.24 9.22
N VAL A 263 3.86 14.18 10.30
CA VAL A 263 5.33 14.20 10.29
C VAL A 263 5.87 12.80 9.97
N HIS A 264 5.07 11.74 10.18
CA HIS A 264 5.51 10.37 9.97
C HIS A 264 5.39 9.95 8.50
N PRO A 265 6.46 9.38 7.90
CA PRO A 265 6.47 8.99 6.48
C PRO A 265 5.61 7.74 6.19
N ASN A 266 5.33 6.90 7.19
CA ASN A 266 4.70 5.59 7.03
C ASN A 266 3.26 5.56 7.58
N LEU A 267 2.38 6.36 6.98
CA LEU A 267 0.96 6.45 7.37
C LEU A 267 0.12 5.21 7.05
N PHE A 268 0.56 4.44 6.05
CA PHE A 268 -0.09 3.23 5.60
C PHE A 268 0.88 2.07 5.74
N SER A 269 0.40 0.97 6.31
CA SER A 269 1.18 -0.26 6.41
C SER A 269 1.42 -0.87 5.02
N PHE A 270 2.43 -1.73 4.94
CA PHE A 270 2.77 -2.48 3.73
C PHE A 270 1.57 -3.25 3.14
N VAL A 271 0.74 -3.82 4.02
CA VAL A 271 -0.50 -4.52 3.65
C VAL A 271 -1.55 -3.54 3.14
N GLN A 272 -1.72 -2.39 3.80
CA GLN A 272 -2.68 -1.37 3.38
C GLN A 272 -2.35 -0.83 1.98
N LEU A 273 -1.06 -0.62 1.66
CA LEU A 273 -0.65 -0.20 0.32
C LEU A 273 -1.03 -1.23 -0.76
N HIS A 274 -0.87 -2.53 -0.48
CA HIS A 274 -1.31 -3.60 -1.37
C HIS A 274 -2.84 -3.67 -1.51
N LEU A 275 -3.57 -3.43 -0.42
CA LEU A 275 -5.04 -3.38 -0.44
C LEU A 275 -5.54 -2.19 -1.26
N ILE A 276 -4.97 -1.00 -1.07
CA ILE A 276 -5.30 0.21 -1.85
C ILE A 276 -5.14 -0.07 -3.35
N LYS A 277 -4.00 -0.66 -3.74
CA LYS A 277 -3.74 -1.04 -5.14
C LYS A 277 -4.79 -2.01 -5.67
N TYR A 278 -5.08 -3.08 -4.93
CA TYR A 278 -6.08 -4.09 -5.32
C TYR A 278 -7.50 -3.53 -5.48
N PHE A 279 -7.92 -2.68 -4.54
CA PHE A 279 -9.22 -2.04 -4.61
C PHE A 279 -9.27 -1.06 -5.78
N HIS A 280 -8.24 -0.26 -6.00
CA HIS A 280 -8.22 0.71 -7.10
C HIS A 280 -8.23 0.02 -8.49
N GLU A 281 -7.28 -0.87 -8.75
CA GLU A 281 -7.01 -1.41 -10.08
C GLU A 281 -8.14 -2.26 -10.69
N LYS A 282 -8.13 -2.42 -12.02
CA LYS A 282 -8.98 -3.41 -12.68
C LYS A 282 -8.64 -4.81 -12.16
N GLN A 283 -9.63 -5.55 -11.67
CA GLN A 283 -9.37 -6.87 -11.11
C GLN A 283 -8.95 -7.88 -12.18
N SER A 284 -8.03 -8.76 -11.80
CA SER A 284 -7.59 -9.91 -12.57
C SER A 284 -7.35 -11.11 -11.64
N PRO A 285 -7.32 -12.35 -12.16
CA PRO A 285 -6.90 -13.51 -11.36
C PRO A 285 -5.52 -13.31 -10.73
N GLN A 286 -4.61 -12.66 -11.45
CA GLN A 286 -3.24 -12.42 -10.98
C GLN A 286 -3.20 -11.43 -9.82
N ASN A 287 -3.85 -10.26 -9.92
CA ASN A 287 -3.82 -9.32 -8.78
C ASN A 287 -4.58 -9.86 -7.57
N LEU A 288 -5.64 -10.65 -7.77
CA LEU A 288 -6.32 -11.36 -6.70
C LEU A 288 -5.37 -12.33 -5.97
N LYS A 289 -4.64 -13.15 -6.72
CA LYS A 289 -3.63 -14.07 -6.18
C LYS A 289 -2.55 -13.32 -5.40
N GLU A 290 -1.96 -12.30 -6.02
CA GLU A 290 -0.82 -11.59 -5.45
C GLU A 290 -1.21 -10.87 -4.14
N THR A 291 -2.38 -10.24 -4.10
CA THR A 291 -2.89 -9.58 -2.89
C THR A 291 -3.27 -10.60 -1.82
N ALA A 292 -3.93 -11.71 -2.17
CA ALA A 292 -4.29 -12.74 -1.20
C ALA A 292 -3.05 -13.37 -0.54
N LEU A 293 -2.01 -13.70 -1.33
CA LEU A 293 -0.73 -14.18 -0.82
C LEU A 293 -0.05 -13.17 0.10
N HIS A 294 -0.08 -11.90 -0.28
CA HIS A 294 0.55 -10.84 0.50
C HIS A 294 -0.13 -10.66 1.85
N VAL A 295 -1.46 -10.52 1.87
CA VAL A 295 -2.25 -10.36 3.10
C VAL A 295 -2.04 -11.54 4.02
N LEU A 296 -2.10 -12.75 3.49
CA LEU A 296 -1.94 -13.96 4.31
C LEU A 296 -0.52 -14.10 4.86
N ASN A 297 0.51 -13.81 4.06
CA ASN A 297 1.90 -13.86 4.51
C ASN A 297 2.14 -12.86 5.66
N SER A 298 1.66 -11.62 5.52
CA SER A 298 1.77 -10.61 6.58
C SER A 298 1.04 -11.02 7.85
N TRP A 299 -0.13 -11.66 7.73
CA TRP A 299 -0.86 -12.14 8.90
C TRP A 299 -0.10 -13.24 9.64
N TYR A 300 0.52 -14.20 8.93
CA TYR A 300 1.34 -15.23 9.55
C TYR A 300 2.59 -14.68 10.24
N GLU A 301 3.24 -13.68 9.65
CA GLU A 301 4.40 -13.02 10.28
C GLU A 301 4.02 -12.26 11.55
N ASP A 302 2.85 -11.62 11.57
CA ASP A 302 2.35 -10.84 12.72
C ASP A 302 1.84 -11.75 13.86
N HIS A 303 1.11 -12.83 13.53
CA HIS A 303 0.42 -13.65 14.53
C HIS A 303 1.14 -14.96 14.89
N TYR A 304 2.00 -15.46 14.01
CA TYR A 304 2.69 -16.74 14.18
C TYR A 304 4.17 -16.70 13.77
N PRO A 305 4.96 -15.67 14.14
CA PRO A 305 6.32 -15.49 13.62
C PRO A 305 7.22 -16.72 13.84
N ILE A 306 7.22 -17.27 15.06
CA ILE A 306 8.04 -18.44 15.41
C ILE A 306 7.52 -19.70 14.71
N ARG A 307 6.23 -19.99 14.81
CA ARG A 307 5.62 -21.20 14.23
C ARG A 307 5.80 -21.20 12.71
N PHE A 308 5.60 -20.05 12.07
CA PHE A 308 5.72 -19.90 10.63
C PHE A 308 7.17 -20.08 10.15
N GLN A 309 8.15 -19.48 10.85
CA GLN A 309 9.58 -19.69 10.54
C GLN A 309 9.99 -21.16 10.72
N THR A 310 9.60 -21.81 11.82
CA THR A 310 9.92 -23.22 12.10
C THR A 310 9.32 -24.18 11.06
N LEU A 311 8.09 -23.90 10.59
CA LEU A 311 7.43 -24.70 9.57
C LEU A 311 8.09 -24.57 8.18
N ILE A 312 8.61 -23.40 7.84
CA ILE A 312 9.34 -23.17 6.58
C ILE A 312 10.74 -23.78 6.64
N GLN A 313 11.41 -23.72 7.80
CA GLN A 313 12.75 -24.29 7.97
C GLN A 313 12.74 -25.83 7.95
N SER A 314 11.82 -26.46 8.69
CA SER A 314 11.72 -27.93 8.77
C SER A 314 11.47 -28.59 7.41
N THR A 315 10.77 -27.90 6.50
CA THR A 315 10.45 -28.38 5.15
C THR A 315 11.59 -28.18 4.16
N THR A 316 12.39 -27.12 4.34
CA THR A 316 13.64 -26.91 3.60
C THR A 316 14.66 -28.01 3.91
N PHE A 317 14.76 -28.45 5.17
CA PHE A 317 15.62 -29.57 5.56
C PHE A 317 15.16 -30.92 4.98
N SER A 318 13.87 -31.21 4.97
CA SER A 318 13.33 -32.45 4.39
C SER A 318 13.57 -32.53 2.86
N SER A 319 13.47 -31.41 2.14
CA SER A 319 13.75 -31.36 0.69
C SER A 319 15.23 -31.57 0.33
N LYS A 320 16.17 -31.16 1.21
CA LYS A 320 17.61 -31.40 1.02
C LYS A 320 17.98 -32.86 1.22
N LEU A 321 17.39 -33.53 2.22
CA LEU A 321 17.60 -34.96 2.51
C LEU A 321 17.11 -35.89 1.38
N HIS A 322 16.13 -35.47 0.59
CA HIS A 322 15.66 -36.24 -0.59
C HIS A 322 16.45 -35.96 -1.87
N SER A 323 17.34 -34.95 -1.89
CA SER A 323 18.21 -34.68 -3.04
C SER A 323 19.56 -35.39 -2.98
N THR A 324 19.94 -35.91 -1.80
CA THR A 324 21.23 -36.59 -1.56
C THR A 324 21.15 -38.12 -1.65
N HIS A 325 19.98 -38.68 -1.96
CA HIS A 325 19.82 -40.10 -2.28
C HIS A 325 19.07 -40.25 -3.61
N LYS A 326 19.82 -40.15 -4.70
CA LYS A 326 19.52 -40.95 -5.90
C LYS A 326 20.72 -41.85 -6.16
N PRO A 327 20.53 -43.18 -6.25
CA PRO A 327 21.58 -44.12 -6.63
C PRO A 327 22.05 -43.90 -8.07
#